data_AF-A0A923Y1N4-F1
#
_entry.id   AF-A0A923Y1N4-F1
#
_cell.length_a   1.000
_cell.length_b   1.000
_cell.length_c   1.000
_cell.angle_alpha   90.00
_cell.angle_beta   90.00
_cell.angle_gamma   90.00
#
_symmetry.space_group_name_H-M   'P 1'
#
loop_
_entity.id
_entity.type
_entity.pdbx_description
1 polymer ?
#
loop_
_entity_poly.entity_id
_entity_poly.type
_entity_poly.pdbx_seq_one_letter_code
_entity_poly.pdbx_strand_id
1 'polypeptide(L)'
;MDFVGHTEIDGAFARLRQSRRLYCAVAFWGRGAAAHLGLPRDHQDLQILCNLSMGGTNPDEIRRLLQVGAKVQQIDTLHAKVYIGDDEMLVASANASSNGLGFEGHAQGHWIEAGAIGPVQPQALEWFQKLWSDSRPVTPDDLAAADEAWATRQRNRPPLASFSLFDVEAQPLLLLDWYGDKDWTANETVVAEQLGEAYSDEIEDRLGDALDVVGPQDVEVLKEGRWVLRWTRTKGSRNKGKVGPAALEWMQIGQFVEKAYHSNPKGPWVDVMMPAEGDTPVPFDVCEPRFRAAFVNVLEQPTFDLLRVGQYDGPWNTPERTARLQPFWHAVKARYLAEV
;
A
#
# COMPACT_ATOMS: atom_id res chain seq x y z
N MET A 1 -35.84 -6.05 8.57
CA MET A 1 -34.43 -5.65 8.41
C MET A 1 -33.97 -5.25 9.78
N ASP A 2 -32.96 -5.92 10.28
CA ASP A 2 -32.42 -5.76 11.63
C ASP A 2 -31.09 -5.02 11.54
N PHE A 3 -30.89 -4.06 12.43
CA PHE A 3 -29.63 -3.32 12.52
C PHE A 3 -28.51 -4.25 13.00
N VAL A 4 -27.35 -4.17 12.36
CA VAL A 4 -26.20 -5.04 12.60
C VAL A 4 -24.90 -4.24 12.71
N GLY A 5 -24.04 -4.68 13.63
CA GLY A 5 -22.66 -4.21 13.72
C GLY A 5 -21.70 -5.15 12.99
N HIS A 6 -20.41 -4.91 13.19
CA HIS A 6 -19.32 -5.63 12.52
C HIS A 6 -19.43 -7.16 12.60
N THR A 7 -19.61 -7.72 13.80
CA THR A 7 -19.68 -9.18 14.02
C THR A 7 -20.87 -9.82 13.30
N GLU A 8 -22.01 -9.14 13.26
CA GLU A 8 -23.21 -9.66 12.60
C GLU A 8 -23.14 -9.50 11.08
N ILE A 9 -22.50 -8.43 10.57
CA ILE A 9 -22.17 -8.26 9.15
C ILE A 9 -21.30 -9.42 8.67
N ASP A 10 -20.33 -9.81 9.48
CA ASP A 10 -19.44 -10.93 9.19
C ASP A 10 -20.22 -12.25 9.03
N GLY A 11 -21.13 -12.52 9.97
CA GLY A 11 -22.04 -13.66 9.89
C GLY A 11 -22.96 -13.61 8.65
N ALA A 12 -23.37 -12.41 8.22
CA ALA A 12 -24.18 -12.21 7.02
C ALA A 12 -23.42 -12.61 5.75
N PHE A 13 -22.18 -12.17 5.60
CA PHE A 13 -21.35 -12.56 4.46
C PHE A 13 -21.12 -14.07 4.40
N ALA A 14 -20.95 -14.73 5.55
CA ALA A 14 -20.83 -16.17 5.61
C ALA A 14 -22.07 -16.91 5.06
N ARG A 15 -23.27 -16.34 5.23
CA ARG A 15 -24.52 -16.89 4.68
C ARG A 15 -24.73 -16.51 3.21
N LEU A 16 -24.46 -15.26 2.84
CA LEU A 16 -24.54 -14.80 1.46
C LEU A 16 -23.64 -15.64 0.53
N ARG A 17 -22.47 -16.07 1.01
CA ARG A 17 -21.56 -17.02 0.33
C ARG A 17 -22.21 -18.35 -0.07
N GLN A 18 -23.23 -18.78 0.65
CA GLN A 18 -23.94 -20.03 0.37
C GLN A 18 -25.05 -19.86 -0.67
N SER A 19 -25.34 -18.61 -1.08
CA SER A 19 -26.35 -18.35 -2.10
C SER A 19 -25.86 -18.83 -3.46
N ARG A 20 -26.76 -19.46 -4.22
CA ARG A 20 -26.53 -19.81 -5.62
C ARG A 20 -26.43 -18.54 -6.47
N ARG A 21 -27.30 -17.56 -6.21
CA ARG A 21 -27.29 -16.25 -6.88
C ARG A 21 -26.82 -15.20 -5.91
N LEU A 22 -25.92 -14.35 -6.39
CA LEU A 22 -25.43 -13.23 -5.61
C LEU A 22 -25.36 -11.98 -6.50
N TYR A 23 -26.08 -10.95 -6.07
CA TYR A 23 -26.09 -9.64 -6.69
C TYR A 23 -25.38 -8.65 -5.77
N CYS A 24 -24.33 -8.01 -6.28
CA CYS A 24 -23.53 -7.05 -5.54
C CYS A 24 -23.62 -5.68 -6.21
N ALA A 25 -24.38 -4.76 -5.63
CA ALA A 25 -24.32 -3.34 -5.99
C ALA A 25 -23.38 -2.62 -5.02
N VAL A 26 -22.08 -2.70 -5.32
CA VAL A 26 -21.01 -2.24 -4.42
C VAL A 26 -20.04 -1.36 -5.17
N ALA A 27 -19.97 -0.09 -4.76
CA ALA A 27 -19.17 0.93 -5.42
C ALA A 27 -17.69 0.55 -5.55
N PHE A 28 -17.06 0.17 -4.44
CA PHE A 28 -15.61 -0.02 -4.38
C PHE A 28 -15.23 -1.46 -4.04
N TRP A 29 -14.25 -1.99 -4.79
CA TRP A 29 -13.70 -3.32 -4.60
C TRP A 29 -12.21 -3.25 -4.29
N GLY A 30 -11.79 -3.80 -3.15
CA GLY A 30 -10.40 -3.88 -2.73
C GLY A 30 -9.71 -5.15 -3.21
N ARG A 31 -8.38 -5.21 -3.06
CA ARG A 31 -7.60 -6.42 -3.34
C ARG A 31 -8.14 -7.59 -2.50
N GLY A 32 -8.35 -8.75 -3.14
CA GLY A 32 -8.77 -9.98 -2.46
C GLY A 32 -10.26 -10.05 -2.12
N ALA A 33 -11.05 -9.01 -2.44
CA ALA A 33 -12.48 -8.94 -2.12
C ALA A 33 -13.29 -10.15 -2.61
N ALA A 34 -12.98 -10.70 -3.78
CA ALA A 34 -13.61 -11.88 -4.35
C ALA A 34 -13.37 -13.13 -3.51
N ALA A 35 -12.13 -13.33 -3.05
CA ALA A 35 -11.76 -14.44 -2.18
C ALA A 35 -12.44 -14.27 -0.81
N HIS A 36 -12.42 -13.06 -0.25
CA HIS A 36 -13.07 -12.76 1.03
C HIS A 36 -14.59 -12.86 0.95
N LEU A 37 -15.24 -12.48 -0.15
CA LEU A 37 -16.67 -12.67 -0.32
C LEU A 37 -17.05 -14.13 -0.59
N GLY A 38 -16.08 -15.06 -0.64
CA GLY A 38 -16.29 -16.50 -0.75
C GLY A 38 -17.22 -16.89 -1.90
N LEU A 39 -17.06 -16.20 -3.03
CA LEU A 39 -17.97 -16.28 -4.17
C LEU A 39 -18.11 -17.74 -4.66
N PRO A 40 -19.34 -18.19 -5.00
CA PRO A 40 -19.62 -19.59 -5.31
C PRO A 40 -18.83 -20.10 -6.51
N ARG A 41 -18.47 -21.40 -6.51
CA ARG A 41 -17.57 -22.03 -7.50
C ARG A 41 -18.08 -22.00 -8.94
N ASP A 42 -19.40 -21.87 -9.14
CA ASP A 42 -20.02 -21.62 -10.45
C ASP A 42 -20.36 -20.13 -10.56
N HIS A 43 -19.35 -19.33 -10.92
CA HIS A 43 -19.39 -17.86 -10.96
C HIS A 43 -20.32 -17.24 -12.01
N GLN A 44 -21.10 -18.04 -12.76
CA GLN A 44 -22.00 -17.54 -13.82
C GLN A 44 -23.24 -16.81 -13.28
N ASP A 45 -23.61 -17.09 -12.03
CA ASP A 45 -24.77 -16.51 -11.34
C ASP A 45 -24.38 -15.31 -10.44
N LEU A 46 -23.14 -14.84 -10.55
CA LEU A 46 -22.64 -13.65 -9.87
C LEU A 46 -22.76 -12.41 -10.77
N GLN A 47 -23.46 -11.39 -10.26
CA GLN A 47 -23.63 -10.11 -10.93
C GLN A 47 -23.12 -8.97 -10.05
N ILE A 48 -22.15 -8.21 -10.56
CA ILE A 48 -21.47 -7.14 -9.85
C ILE A 48 -21.67 -5.82 -10.57
N LEU A 49 -22.14 -4.82 -9.85
CA LEU A 49 -22.05 -3.41 -10.23
C LEU A 49 -20.95 -2.75 -9.42
N CYS A 50 -20.04 -2.05 -10.10
CA CYS A 50 -18.92 -1.35 -9.48
C CYS A 50 -18.71 0.05 -10.09
N ASN A 51 -17.85 0.84 -9.45
CA ASN A 51 -17.42 2.15 -9.91
C ASN A 51 -15.89 2.16 -10.09
N LEU A 52 -15.42 2.13 -11.35
CA LEU A 52 -13.99 2.18 -11.67
C LEU A 52 -13.45 3.61 -11.81
N SER A 53 -14.31 4.60 -12.11
CA SER A 53 -13.87 5.96 -12.45
C SER A 53 -13.43 6.80 -11.25
N MET A 54 -13.88 6.47 -10.03
CA MET A 54 -13.50 7.21 -8.81
C MET A 54 -12.14 6.81 -8.19
N GLY A 55 -11.43 5.85 -8.79
CA GLY A 55 -10.13 5.37 -8.29
C GLY A 55 -10.17 4.61 -6.96
N GLY A 56 -11.37 4.32 -6.41
CA GLY A 56 -11.56 3.56 -5.17
C GLY A 56 -11.66 2.04 -5.38
N THR A 57 -11.77 1.59 -6.63
CA THR A 57 -11.84 0.18 -7.02
C THR A 57 -10.49 -0.28 -7.54
N ASN A 58 -9.99 -1.39 -7.02
CA ASN A 58 -8.76 -2.03 -7.49
C ASN A 58 -9.02 -2.71 -8.84
N PRO A 59 -8.37 -2.26 -9.94
CA PRO A 59 -8.61 -2.81 -11.27
C PRO A 59 -8.18 -4.28 -11.39
N ASP A 60 -7.14 -4.71 -10.67
CA ASP A 60 -6.69 -6.12 -10.66
C ASP A 60 -7.76 -7.05 -10.09
N GLU A 61 -8.51 -6.57 -9.11
CA GLU A 61 -9.60 -7.36 -8.53
C GLU A 61 -10.73 -7.56 -9.55
N ILE A 62 -11.08 -6.50 -10.30
CA ILE A 62 -12.08 -6.59 -11.35
C ILE A 62 -11.61 -7.50 -12.50
N ARG A 63 -10.34 -7.43 -12.89
CA ARG A 63 -9.74 -8.38 -13.86
C ARG A 63 -9.90 -9.83 -13.38
N ARG A 64 -9.59 -10.10 -12.11
CA ARG A 64 -9.73 -11.44 -11.52
C ARG A 64 -11.19 -11.90 -11.56
N LEU A 65 -12.14 -11.03 -11.18
CA LEU A 65 -13.56 -11.32 -11.20
C LEU A 65 -14.07 -11.67 -12.60
N LEU A 66 -13.66 -10.90 -13.61
CA LEU A 66 -13.95 -11.19 -15.02
C LEU A 66 -13.34 -12.53 -15.46
N GLN A 67 -12.09 -12.82 -15.07
CA GLN A 67 -11.40 -14.06 -15.40
C GLN A 67 -12.08 -15.30 -14.82
N VAL A 68 -12.64 -15.21 -13.61
CA VAL A 68 -13.38 -16.33 -13.01
C VAL A 68 -14.82 -16.45 -13.53
N GLY A 69 -15.24 -15.56 -14.43
CA GLY A 69 -16.54 -15.65 -15.09
C GLY A 69 -17.67 -14.85 -14.42
N ALA A 70 -17.35 -13.97 -13.47
CA ALA A 70 -18.34 -13.05 -12.90
C ALA A 70 -18.83 -12.07 -13.96
N LYS A 71 -20.11 -11.74 -13.93
CA LYS A 71 -20.66 -10.66 -14.77
C LYS A 71 -20.41 -9.35 -14.03
N VAL A 72 -19.57 -8.49 -14.59
CA VAL A 72 -19.25 -7.18 -13.99
C VAL A 72 -19.71 -6.07 -14.93
N GLN A 73 -20.45 -5.12 -14.38
CA GLN A 73 -20.85 -3.89 -15.05
C GLN A 73 -20.43 -2.66 -14.23
N GLN A 74 -20.29 -1.53 -14.92
CA GLN A 74 -19.84 -0.28 -14.35
C GLN A 74 -20.93 0.79 -14.35
N ILE A 75 -20.98 1.54 -13.25
CA ILE A 75 -21.78 2.76 -13.08
C ILE A 75 -20.91 3.82 -12.38
N ASP A 76 -20.63 4.92 -13.07
CA ASP A 76 -19.72 5.98 -12.57
C ASP A 76 -20.27 6.76 -11.37
N THR A 77 -21.58 6.69 -11.14
CA THR A 77 -22.28 7.34 -10.02
C THR A 77 -22.64 6.37 -8.89
N LEU A 78 -22.24 5.10 -8.99
CA LEU A 78 -22.57 4.11 -7.96
C LEU A 78 -21.76 4.38 -6.68
N HIS A 79 -22.49 4.55 -5.57
CA HIS A 79 -21.92 4.66 -4.22
C HIS A 79 -22.58 3.70 -3.21
N ALA A 80 -23.46 2.81 -3.68
CA ALA A 80 -24.16 1.84 -2.83
C ALA A 80 -23.22 0.73 -2.33
N LYS A 81 -23.61 0.04 -1.24
CA LYS A 81 -23.05 -1.25 -0.82
C LYS A 81 -24.18 -2.17 -0.39
N VAL A 82 -24.74 -2.87 -1.37
CA VAL A 82 -25.88 -3.77 -1.20
C VAL A 82 -25.51 -5.14 -1.75
N TYR A 83 -25.76 -6.16 -0.96
CA TYR A 83 -25.52 -7.56 -1.30
C TYR A 83 -26.86 -8.31 -1.19
N ILE A 84 -27.25 -9.04 -2.24
CA ILE A 84 -28.53 -9.73 -2.32
C ILE A 84 -28.26 -11.18 -2.70
N GLY A 85 -28.50 -12.08 -1.75
CA GLY A 85 -28.42 -13.53 -1.94
C GLY A 85 -29.76 -14.12 -2.38
N ASP A 86 -29.95 -15.43 -2.16
CA ASP A 86 -31.23 -16.09 -2.46
C ASP A 86 -32.30 -15.79 -1.40
N ASP A 87 -31.95 -15.87 -0.11
CA ASP A 87 -32.90 -15.73 1.01
C ASP A 87 -32.68 -14.46 1.83
N GLU A 88 -31.45 -13.92 1.84
CA GLU A 88 -31.05 -12.80 2.67
C GLU A 88 -30.42 -11.68 1.84
N MET A 89 -30.59 -10.44 2.30
CA MET A 89 -29.88 -9.27 1.78
C MET A 89 -29.21 -8.49 2.91
N LEU A 90 -28.12 -7.82 2.56
CA LEU A 90 -27.35 -6.95 3.43
C LEU A 90 -27.19 -5.58 2.77
N VAL A 91 -27.61 -4.54 3.48
CA VAL A 91 -27.25 -3.14 3.17
C VAL A 91 -26.23 -2.72 4.22
N ALA A 92 -25.04 -2.30 3.81
CA ALA A 92 -23.98 -1.96 4.75
C ALA A 92 -23.28 -0.65 4.37
N SER A 93 -22.55 -0.07 5.33
CA SER A 93 -21.52 0.95 5.04
C SER A 93 -20.28 0.33 4.38
N ALA A 94 -20.07 -0.97 4.60
CA ALA A 94 -18.92 -1.74 4.15
C ALA A 94 -18.87 -1.94 2.62
N ASN A 95 -17.81 -1.45 1.98
CA ASN A 95 -17.45 -1.83 0.61
C ASN A 95 -16.83 -3.23 0.57
N ALA A 96 -16.71 -3.82 -0.62
CA ALA A 96 -16.15 -5.15 -0.82
C ALA A 96 -14.61 -5.07 -0.75
N SER A 97 -14.01 -5.10 0.44
CA SER A 97 -12.57 -4.99 0.63
C SER A 97 -12.16 -5.60 1.97
N SER A 98 -10.91 -6.03 2.13
CA SER A 98 -10.42 -6.57 3.41
C SER A 98 -10.62 -5.60 4.59
N ASN A 99 -10.50 -4.28 4.35
CA ASN A 99 -10.74 -3.25 5.37
C ASN A 99 -12.23 -3.01 5.69
N GLY A 100 -13.13 -3.17 4.70
CA GLY A 100 -14.58 -2.99 4.91
C GLY A 100 -15.28 -4.28 5.35
N LEU A 101 -14.68 -5.44 5.08
CA LEU A 101 -15.24 -6.76 5.36
C LEU A 101 -14.68 -7.41 6.63
N GLY A 102 -13.79 -6.76 7.39
CA GLY A 102 -13.41 -7.20 8.75
C GLY A 102 -12.67 -8.53 8.91
N PHE A 103 -12.52 -9.30 7.84
CA PHE A 103 -12.17 -10.71 7.92
C PHE A 103 -10.71 -10.99 7.61
N GLU A 104 -9.81 -10.60 8.52
CA GLU A 104 -8.62 -11.39 8.88
C GLU A 104 -8.34 -11.19 10.37
N GLY A 105 -8.05 -12.29 11.07
CA GLY A 105 -8.05 -12.40 12.51
C GLY A 105 -7.33 -11.26 13.25
N HIS A 106 -8.04 -10.78 14.26
CA HIS A 106 -7.55 -10.06 15.43
C HIS A 106 -6.90 -8.70 15.29
N ALA A 107 -6.53 -8.22 14.10
CA ALA A 107 -5.99 -6.87 14.03
C ALA A 107 -5.79 -6.30 12.62
N GLN A 108 -6.82 -5.82 11.94
CA GLN A 108 -6.65 -4.82 10.89
C GLN A 108 -7.80 -3.82 11.00
N GLY A 109 -7.49 -2.52 10.82
CA GLY A 109 -8.27 -1.40 11.35
C GLY A 109 -9.79 -1.56 11.24
N HIS A 110 -10.42 -1.71 12.41
CA HIS A 110 -11.88 -1.76 12.53
C HIS A 110 -12.47 -0.40 12.18
N TRP A 111 -12.74 -0.16 10.90
CA TRP A 111 -13.81 0.77 10.57
C TRP A 111 -15.06 0.29 11.31
N ILE A 112 -15.71 1.20 12.04
CA ILE A 112 -16.97 0.88 12.71
C ILE A 112 -18.02 0.79 11.60
N GLU A 113 -18.23 -0.43 11.12
CA GLU A 113 -19.20 -0.72 10.08
C GLU A 113 -20.58 -0.95 10.70
N ALA A 114 -21.60 -0.48 9.99
CA ALA A 114 -22.99 -0.67 10.34
C ALA A 114 -23.76 -1.16 9.12
N GLY A 115 -24.80 -1.94 9.38
CA GLY A 115 -25.66 -2.43 8.32
C GLY A 115 -27.06 -2.74 8.78
N ALA A 116 -27.85 -3.20 7.84
CA ALA A 116 -29.15 -3.78 8.07
C ALA A 116 -29.27 -5.06 7.26
N ILE A 117 -29.68 -6.13 7.93
CA ILE A 117 -29.82 -7.47 7.36
C ILE A 117 -31.26 -7.93 7.39
N GLY A 118 -31.70 -8.72 6.43
CA GLY A 118 -33.04 -9.29 6.47
C GLY A 118 -33.38 -10.10 5.23
N PRO A 119 -34.62 -10.59 5.13
CA PRO A 119 -35.06 -11.32 3.96
C PRO A 119 -34.98 -10.44 2.70
N VAL A 120 -34.66 -11.05 1.56
CA VAL A 120 -34.61 -10.36 0.26
C VAL A 120 -35.94 -9.64 0.02
N GLN A 121 -35.84 -8.33 -0.22
CA GLN A 121 -37.00 -7.51 -0.58
C GLN A 121 -37.13 -7.47 -2.11
N PRO A 122 -38.33 -7.75 -2.69
CA PRO A 122 -38.54 -7.67 -4.14
C PRO A 122 -38.11 -6.32 -4.74
N GLN A 123 -38.36 -5.22 -4.02
CA GLN A 123 -37.99 -3.87 -4.45
C GLN A 123 -36.46 -3.68 -4.54
N ALA A 124 -35.67 -4.35 -3.71
CA ALA A 124 -34.22 -4.29 -3.77
C ALA A 124 -33.70 -5.03 -5.01
N LEU A 125 -34.31 -6.18 -5.36
CA LEU A 125 -33.96 -6.93 -6.56
C LEU A 125 -34.38 -6.18 -7.84
N GLU A 126 -35.58 -5.58 -7.87
CA GLU A 126 -36.04 -4.73 -8.98
C GLU A 126 -35.12 -3.51 -9.17
N TRP A 127 -34.73 -2.86 -8.07
CA TRP A 127 -33.77 -1.77 -8.08
C TRP A 127 -32.42 -2.21 -8.66
N PHE A 128 -31.88 -3.34 -8.22
CA PHE A 128 -30.64 -3.90 -8.75
C PHE A 128 -30.75 -4.16 -10.25
N GLN A 129 -31.82 -4.81 -10.70
CA GLN A 129 -32.03 -5.15 -12.11
C GLN A 129 -32.14 -3.91 -12.99
N LYS A 130 -32.77 -2.83 -12.49
CA LYS A 130 -32.79 -1.54 -13.17
C LYS A 130 -31.39 -0.94 -13.29
N LEU A 131 -30.61 -0.93 -12.20
CA LEU A 131 -29.23 -0.46 -12.27
C LEU A 131 -28.41 -1.30 -13.26
N TRP A 132 -28.64 -2.61 -13.29
CA TRP A 132 -27.99 -3.54 -14.20
C TRP A 132 -28.33 -3.32 -15.68
N SER A 133 -29.57 -2.91 -15.99
CA SER A 133 -29.96 -2.57 -17.36
C SER A 133 -29.40 -1.22 -17.80
N ASP A 134 -29.26 -0.29 -16.86
CA ASP A 134 -28.80 1.07 -17.10
C ASP A 134 -27.26 1.20 -17.06
N SER A 135 -26.57 0.14 -16.61
CA SER A 135 -25.11 0.08 -16.56
C SER A 135 -24.50 -0.33 -17.89
N ARG A 136 -23.16 -0.25 -17.97
CA ARG A 136 -22.39 -0.72 -19.13
C ARG A 136 -21.46 -1.87 -18.74
N PRO A 137 -21.16 -2.81 -19.66
CA PRO A 137 -20.08 -3.78 -19.48
C PRO A 137 -18.73 -3.08 -19.24
N VAL A 138 -17.88 -3.69 -18.43
CA VAL A 138 -16.49 -3.23 -18.24
C VAL A 138 -15.69 -3.52 -19.52
N THR A 139 -15.01 -2.50 -20.05
CA THR A 139 -14.13 -2.61 -21.22
C THR A 139 -12.65 -2.61 -20.83
N PRO A 140 -11.73 -3.03 -21.72
CA PRO A 140 -10.29 -2.86 -21.50
C PRO A 140 -9.88 -1.40 -21.25
N ASP A 141 -10.53 -0.45 -21.91
CA ASP A 141 -10.25 0.99 -21.73
C ASP A 141 -10.71 1.48 -20.35
N ASP A 142 -11.85 1.00 -19.84
CA ASP A 142 -12.28 1.30 -18.47
C ASP A 142 -11.24 0.81 -17.45
N LEU A 143 -10.65 -0.37 -17.66
CA LEU A 143 -9.63 -0.93 -16.78
C LEU A 143 -8.31 -0.16 -16.84
N ALA A 144 -7.89 0.29 -18.02
CA ALA A 144 -6.69 1.12 -18.17
C ALA A 144 -6.86 2.49 -17.48
N ALA A 145 -8.00 3.15 -17.68
CA ALA A 145 -8.32 4.38 -16.97
C ALA A 145 -8.40 4.18 -15.44
N ALA A 146 -8.91 3.03 -15.01
CA ALA A 146 -8.96 2.68 -13.61
C ALA A 146 -7.57 2.46 -13.00
N ASP A 147 -6.59 1.90 -13.74
CA ASP A 147 -5.21 1.79 -13.27
C ASP A 147 -4.61 3.17 -12.96
N GLU A 148 -4.82 4.15 -13.86
CA GLU A 148 -4.34 5.52 -13.68
C GLU A 148 -5.02 6.21 -12.49
N ALA A 149 -6.35 6.09 -12.37
CA ALA A 149 -7.12 6.66 -11.28
C ALA A 149 -6.73 6.03 -9.92
N TRP A 150 -6.55 4.70 -9.89
CA TRP A 150 -6.08 3.96 -8.73
C TRP A 150 -4.67 4.40 -8.31
N ALA A 151 -3.71 4.43 -9.25
CA ALA A 151 -2.34 4.86 -8.98
C ALA A 151 -2.27 6.31 -8.48
N THR A 152 -3.06 7.21 -9.07
CA THR A 152 -3.17 8.60 -8.62
C THR A 152 -3.73 8.70 -7.20
N ARG A 153 -4.77 7.94 -6.88
CA ARG A 153 -5.33 7.90 -5.52
C ARG A 153 -4.33 7.33 -4.50
N GLN A 154 -3.53 6.32 -4.87
CA GLN A 154 -2.48 5.81 -3.98
C GLN A 154 -1.38 6.84 -3.72
N ARG A 155 -0.96 7.58 -4.76
CA ARG A 155 0.03 8.67 -4.63
C ARG A 155 -0.47 9.81 -3.75
N ASN A 156 -1.75 10.16 -3.86
CA ASN A 156 -2.36 11.29 -3.14
C ASN A 156 -3.12 10.87 -1.89
N ARG A 157 -2.87 9.66 -1.37
CA ARG A 157 -3.58 9.18 -0.19
C ARG A 157 -3.16 10.06 0.99
N PRO A 158 -4.12 10.66 1.74
CA PRO A 158 -3.75 11.37 2.96
C PRO A 158 -2.98 10.42 3.89
N PRO A 159 -2.04 10.93 4.70
CA PRO A 159 -1.25 10.10 5.58
C PRO A 159 -2.18 9.24 6.42
N LEU A 160 -1.88 7.95 6.53
CA LEU A 160 -2.68 7.11 7.41
C LEU A 160 -2.51 7.62 8.83
N ALA A 161 -3.63 7.83 9.52
CA ALA A 161 -3.63 8.29 10.92
C ALA A 161 -2.97 7.26 11.88
N SER A 162 -2.76 6.03 11.42
CA SER A 162 -2.16 4.94 12.19
C SER A 162 -1.59 3.87 11.26
N PHE A 163 -0.49 3.23 11.67
CA PHE A 163 0.07 2.08 10.97
C PHE A 163 -0.90 0.87 10.91
N SER A 164 -1.92 0.81 11.78
CA SER A 164 -2.99 -0.20 11.71
C SER A 164 -3.73 -0.24 10.37
N LEU A 165 -3.75 0.87 9.64
CA LEU A 165 -4.42 0.99 8.33
C LEU A 165 -3.48 0.75 7.14
N PHE A 166 -2.19 0.58 7.40
CA PHE A 166 -1.20 0.37 6.34
C PHE A 166 -1.34 -1.03 5.75
N ASP A 167 -1.51 -1.10 4.43
CA ASP A 167 -1.56 -2.36 3.68
C ASP A 167 -0.12 -2.81 3.38
N VAL A 168 0.34 -3.81 4.12
CA VAL A 168 1.69 -4.37 3.97
C VAL A 168 1.89 -5.17 2.69
N GLU A 169 0.81 -5.46 1.96
CA GLU A 169 0.83 -6.13 0.66
C GLU A 169 0.82 -5.14 -0.50
N ALA A 170 0.66 -3.84 -0.22
CA ALA A 170 0.64 -2.81 -1.24
C ALA A 170 1.97 -2.77 -2.02
N GLN A 171 1.86 -2.73 -3.35
CA GLN A 171 2.99 -2.60 -4.24
C GLN A 171 3.05 -1.18 -4.84
N PRO A 172 4.26 -0.61 -5.03
CA PRO A 172 5.55 -1.18 -4.63
C PRO A 172 5.74 -1.13 -3.11
N LEU A 173 6.45 -2.13 -2.55
CA LEU A 173 6.78 -2.15 -1.12
C LEU A 173 7.55 -0.90 -0.68
N LEU A 174 7.35 -0.49 0.57
CA LEU A 174 8.18 0.54 1.21
C LEU A 174 9.60 0.01 1.39
N LEU A 175 10.58 0.82 1.00
CA LEU A 175 11.99 0.48 1.13
C LEU A 175 12.50 0.83 2.53
N LEU A 176 13.66 0.26 2.86
CA LEU A 176 14.36 0.49 4.12
C LEU A 176 15.79 0.91 3.80
N ASP A 177 16.27 1.95 4.47
CA ASP A 177 17.68 2.30 4.44
C ASP A 177 18.13 2.90 5.78
N TRP A 178 19.42 2.96 6.01
CA TRP A 178 19.97 3.64 7.18
C TRP A 178 21.02 4.65 6.76
N TYR A 179 21.08 5.76 7.50
CA TYR A 179 22.04 6.81 7.27
C TYR A 179 22.90 7.05 8.51
N GLY A 180 24.02 7.72 8.28
CA GLY A 180 24.95 8.15 9.31
C GLY A 180 25.95 9.11 8.70
N ASP A 181 26.70 9.80 9.55
CA ASP A 181 27.71 10.76 9.09
C ASP A 181 28.66 10.09 8.09
N LYS A 182 28.72 10.66 6.89
CA LYS A 182 29.71 10.36 5.88
C LYS A 182 30.49 11.63 5.63
N ASP A 183 31.81 11.53 5.52
CA ASP A 183 32.60 12.59 4.92
C ASP A 183 32.45 12.46 3.41
N TRP A 184 32.05 13.54 2.74
CA TRP A 184 31.84 13.54 1.30
C TRP A 184 32.16 14.90 0.69
N THR A 185 32.29 14.94 -0.63
CA THR A 185 32.48 16.18 -1.41
C THR A 185 31.66 16.09 -2.67
N ALA A 186 30.84 17.11 -2.93
CA ALA A 186 30.01 17.22 -4.11
C ALA A 186 30.84 17.37 -5.39
N ASN A 187 30.27 16.87 -6.48
CA ASN A 187 30.63 17.27 -7.83
C ASN A 187 29.74 18.44 -8.27
N GLU A 188 29.95 19.62 -7.68
CA GLU A 188 29.04 20.76 -7.81
C GLU A 188 28.64 21.07 -9.26
N THR A 189 29.60 21.01 -10.19
CA THR A 189 29.36 21.27 -11.62
C THR A 189 28.46 20.22 -12.25
N VAL A 190 28.73 18.93 -12.00
CA VAL A 190 27.97 17.82 -12.60
C VAL A 190 26.57 17.72 -12.01
N VAL A 191 26.43 18.00 -10.71
CA VAL A 191 25.13 18.05 -10.03
C VAL A 191 24.31 19.21 -10.60
N ALA A 192 24.87 20.43 -10.66
CA ALA A 192 24.19 21.60 -11.21
C ALA A 192 23.73 21.39 -12.67
N GLU A 193 24.58 20.80 -13.51
CA GLU A 193 24.26 20.53 -14.91
C GLU A 193 23.10 19.54 -15.06
N GLN A 194 23.07 18.46 -14.26
CA GLN A 194 22.02 17.44 -14.33
C GLN A 194 20.69 17.88 -13.72
N LEU A 195 20.72 18.71 -12.68
CA LEU A 195 19.51 19.30 -12.09
C LEU A 195 18.99 20.48 -12.92
N GLY A 196 19.84 21.09 -13.76
CA GLY A 196 19.47 22.26 -14.57
C GLY A 196 19.37 23.56 -13.76
N GLU A 197 20.03 23.61 -12.60
CA GLU A 197 20.04 24.75 -11.69
C GLU A 197 21.43 24.96 -11.05
N ALA A 198 21.68 26.14 -10.49
CA ALA A 198 22.96 26.44 -9.87
C ALA A 198 23.13 25.65 -8.56
N TYR A 199 24.32 25.09 -8.33
CA TYR A 199 24.64 24.42 -7.08
C TYR A 199 24.44 25.38 -5.88
N SER A 200 23.79 24.90 -4.83
CA SER A 200 23.35 25.70 -3.68
C SER A 200 23.40 24.87 -2.40
N ASP A 201 23.34 25.53 -1.25
CA ASP A 201 23.26 24.87 0.06
C ASP A 201 22.07 23.91 0.16
N GLU A 202 20.94 24.23 -0.50
CA GLU A 202 19.75 23.35 -0.53
C GLU A 202 20.00 22.05 -1.31
N ILE A 203 20.75 22.13 -2.43
CA ILE A 203 21.17 20.95 -3.19
C ILE A 203 22.18 20.15 -2.37
N GLU A 204 23.09 20.82 -1.66
CA GLU A 204 24.08 20.16 -0.79
C GLU A 204 23.39 19.38 0.35
N ASP A 205 22.41 19.99 1.02
CA ASP A 205 21.62 19.36 2.08
C ASP A 205 20.87 18.13 1.53
N ARG A 206 20.19 18.27 0.39
CA ARG A 206 19.49 17.15 -0.27
C ARG A 206 20.45 16.04 -0.71
N LEU A 207 21.65 16.40 -1.16
CA LEU A 207 22.68 15.44 -1.56
C LEU A 207 23.22 14.68 -0.34
N GLY A 208 23.31 15.32 0.82
CA GLY A 208 23.62 14.67 2.09
C GLY A 208 22.59 13.60 2.49
N ASP A 209 21.36 13.74 2.02
CA ASP A 209 20.25 12.80 2.19
C ASP A 209 20.07 11.82 1.01
N ALA A 210 20.94 11.83 0.01
CA ALA A 210 20.77 10.98 -1.17
C ALA A 210 21.09 9.50 -0.89
N LEU A 211 20.48 8.61 -1.69
CA LEU A 211 20.74 7.17 -1.64
C LEU A 211 21.81 6.78 -2.65
N ASP A 212 22.84 6.06 -2.22
CA ASP A 212 23.90 5.57 -3.10
C ASP A 212 23.35 4.56 -4.12
N VAL A 213 23.75 4.72 -5.39
CA VAL A 213 23.44 3.79 -6.48
C VAL A 213 24.75 3.12 -6.90
N VAL A 214 24.97 1.88 -6.46
CA VAL A 214 26.26 1.19 -6.64
C VAL A 214 26.20 0.15 -7.76
N GLY A 215 25.00 -0.28 -8.15
CA GLY A 215 24.85 -1.28 -9.20
C GLY A 215 23.45 -1.35 -9.83
N PRO A 216 23.28 -2.21 -10.85
CA PRO A 216 22.02 -2.32 -11.59
C PRO A 216 20.83 -2.70 -10.68
N GLN A 217 21.07 -3.44 -9.60
CA GLN A 217 20.05 -3.80 -8.63
C GLN A 217 19.47 -2.58 -7.88
N ASP A 218 20.30 -1.58 -7.59
CA ASP A 218 19.81 -0.33 -7.00
C ASP A 218 18.98 0.45 -8.03
N VAL A 219 19.42 0.51 -9.28
CA VAL A 219 18.68 1.17 -10.38
C VAL A 219 17.30 0.54 -10.62
N GLU A 220 17.17 -0.78 -10.47
CA GLU A 220 15.89 -1.47 -10.63
C GLU A 220 14.89 -1.13 -9.52
N VAL A 221 15.38 -0.89 -8.30
CA VAL A 221 14.55 -0.75 -7.10
C VAL A 221 14.29 0.73 -6.79
N LEU A 222 15.31 1.57 -6.88
CA LEU A 222 15.20 3.00 -6.60
C LEU A 222 14.55 3.69 -7.79
N LYS A 223 13.25 3.93 -7.67
CA LYS A 223 12.41 4.58 -8.70
C LYS A 223 11.76 5.81 -8.09
N GLU A 224 11.65 6.85 -8.90
CA GLU A 224 10.99 8.10 -8.51
C GLU A 224 9.59 7.87 -7.91
N GLY A 225 9.27 8.62 -6.87
CA GLY A 225 8.01 8.54 -6.13
C GLY A 225 7.94 7.41 -5.09
N ARG A 226 8.90 6.50 -5.03
CA ARG A 226 8.93 5.45 -4.00
C ARG A 226 9.37 6.00 -2.65
N TRP A 227 8.77 5.47 -1.59
CA TRP A 227 9.08 5.83 -0.21
C TRP A 227 10.12 4.89 0.41
N VAL A 228 11.06 5.49 1.14
CA VAL A 228 12.10 4.83 1.92
C VAL A 228 11.97 5.25 3.38
N LEU A 229 11.79 4.28 4.28
CA LEU A 229 11.87 4.53 5.73
C LEU A 229 13.33 4.48 6.13
N ARG A 230 13.85 5.60 6.63
CA ARG A 230 15.25 5.73 7.01
C ARG A 230 15.42 5.76 8.51
N TRP A 231 16.53 5.22 9.01
CA TRP A 231 16.93 5.38 10.42
C TRP A 231 18.41 5.70 10.61
N THR A 232 18.69 6.38 11.72
CA THR A 232 20.07 6.56 12.20
C THR A 232 20.55 5.33 12.96
N ARG A 233 21.85 5.02 12.88
CA ARG A 233 22.47 3.95 13.69
C ARG A 233 23.18 4.54 14.91
N THR A 234 23.10 3.87 16.05
CA THR A 234 23.84 4.29 17.26
C THR A 234 25.35 4.10 17.09
N LYS A 235 26.13 5.13 17.46
CA LYS A 235 27.60 5.21 17.29
C LYS A 235 28.43 4.44 18.34
N GLY A 236 27.81 3.70 19.27
CA GLY A 236 28.51 3.06 20.41
C GLY A 236 28.90 1.59 20.18
N SER A 237 30.09 1.18 20.64
CA SER A 237 30.62 -0.20 20.49
C SER A 237 29.74 -1.29 21.11
N ARG A 238 29.00 -0.99 22.19
CA ARG A 238 28.03 -1.92 22.82
C ARG A 238 26.68 -2.03 22.09
N ASN A 239 26.37 -1.10 21.19
CA ASN A 239 25.07 -0.99 20.50
C ASN A 239 25.23 -0.87 18.98
N LYS A 240 26.40 -1.22 18.43
CA LYS A 240 26.74 -1.01 17.01
C LYS A 240 25.68 -1.65 16.10
N GLY A 241 24.96 -0.81 15.37
CA GLY A 241 23.90 -1.25 14.45
C GLY A 241 22.48 -1.33 15.02
N LYS A 242 22.24 -0.81 16.23
CA LYS A 242 20.88 -0.54 16.73
C LYS A 242 20.36 0.79 16.23
N VAL A 243 19.03 0.90 16.17
CA VAL A 243 18.31 2.13 15.80
C VAL A 243 18.62 3.26 16.79
N GLY A 244 18.95 4.44 16.26
CA GLY A 244 19.31 5.65 17.00
C GLY A 244 18.12 6.36 17.66
N PRO A 245 18.36 7.31 18.57
CA PRO A 245 17.30 8.02 19.29
C PRO A 245 16.44 8.97 18.40
N ALA A 246 17.01 9.51 17.32
CA ALA A 246 16.32 10.31 16.30
C ALA A 246 15.92 9.40 15.12
N ALA A 247 14.98 8.49 15.37
CA ALA A 247 15.10 7.17 14.80
C ALA A 247 14.56 6.97 13.39
N LEU A 248 13.50 7.65 12.98
CA LEU A 248 12.74 7.25 11.80
C LEU A 248 12.23 8.45 11.04
N GLU A 249 12.44 8.43 9.73
CA GLU A 249 12.00 9.47 8.82
C GLU A 249 11.66 8.89 7.45
N TRP A 250 10.76 9.56 6.75
CA TRP A 250 10.42 9.21 5.38
C TRP A 250 11.25 10.04 4.41
N MET A 251 11.78 9.38 3.39
CA MET A 251 12.32 10.01 2.19
C MET A 251 11.54 9.48 0.99
N GLN A 252 11.05 10.37 0.14
CA GLN A 252 10.57 9.98 -1.18
C GLN A 252 11.71 10.12 -2.19
N ILE A 253 11.89 9.11 -3.04
CA ILE A 253 12.90 9.11 -4.09
C ILE A 253 12.50 10.10 -5.18
N GLY A 254 13.41 11.00 -5.51
CA GLY A 254 13.30 11.98 -6.58
C GLY A 254 14.23 11.64 -7.74
N GLN A 255 15.03 12.62 -8.13
CA GLN A 255 15.84 12.59 -9.34
C GLN A 255 17.13 11.78 -9.18
N PHE A 256 17.51 11.06 -10.25
CA PHE A 256 18.80 10.39 -10.35
C PHE A 256 19.89 11.37 -10.79
N VAL A 257 21.06 11.31 -10.16
CA VAL A 257 22.23 12.13 -10.51
C VAL A 257 23.47 11.24 -10.60
N GLU A 258 24.08 11.21 -11.77
CA GLU A 258 25.33 10.49 -11.99
C GLU A 258 26.52 11.26 -11.39
N LYS A 259 27.47 10.53 -10.80
CA LYS A 259 28.75 11.04 -10.30
C LYS A 259 28.59 12.24 -9.37
N ALA A 260 27.60 12.19 -8.48
CA ALA A 260 27.15 13.31 -7.67
C ALA A 260 28.14 13.69 -6.56
N TYR A 261 28.79 12.71 -5.92
CA TYR A 261 29.75 12.98 -4.85
C TYR A 261 30.85 11.91 -4.77
N HIS A 262 31.92 12.18 -4.01
CA HIS A 262 32.87 11.15 -3.59
C HIS A 262 33.06 11.14 -2.07
N SER A 263 33.23 9.98 -1.45
CA SER A 263 33.55 9.83 -0.02
C SER A 263 35.06 9.79 0.25
N ASN A 264 35.87 9.71 -0.79
CA ASN A 264 37.32 9.71 -0.73
C ASN A 264 37.85 10.49 -1.95
N PRO A 265 38.74 11.50 -1.78
CA PRO A 265 39.30 12.27 -2.90
C PRO A 265 40.01 11.42 -3.97
N LYS A 266 40.40 10.18 -3.65
CA LYS A 266 41.02 9.22 -4.59
C LYS A 266 40.06 8.11 -5.03
N GLY A 267 38.83 8.12 -4.54
CA GLY A 267 37.79 7.15 -4.87
C GLY A 267 37.04 7.52 -6.16
N PRO A 268 36.22 6.60 -6.69
CA PRO A 268 35.31 6.92 -7.77
C PRO A 268 34.22 7.90 -7.28
N TRP A 269 33.66 8.65 -8.24
CA TRP A 269 32.40 9.34 -8.01
C TRP A 269 31.25 8.32 -7.86
N VAL A 270 30.27 8.67 -7.04
CA VAL A 270 29.13 7.85 -6.67
C VAL A 270 27.88 8.43 -7.33
N ASP A 271 27.12 7.57 -8.00
CA ASP A 271 25.80 7.91 -8.52
C ASP A 271 24.79 7.86 -7.38
N VAL A 272 23.77 8.73 -7.41
CA VAL A 272 22.79 8.82 -6.32
C VAL A 272 21.36 9.00 -6.81
N MET A 273 20.43 8.63 -5.94
CA MET A 273 19.02 9.03 -6.03
C MET A 273 18.75 10.11 -4.99
N MET A 274 18.46 11.32 -5.45
CA MET A 274 18.17 12.49 -4.62
C MET A 274 16.79 12.38 -3.96
N PRO A 275 16.58 13.03 -2.80
CA PRO A 275 15.24 13.25 -2.28
C PRO A 275 14.36 14.03 -3.27
N ALA A 276 13.09 13.64 -3.37
CA ALA A 276 12.09 14.39 -4.11
C ALA A 276 11.84 15.77 -3.48
N GLU A 277 11.50 16.74 -4.32
CA GLU A 277 11.09 18.07 -3.87
C GLU A 277 9.60 18.12 -3.54
N GLY A 278 9.26 18.94 -2.54
CA GLY A 278 7.88 19.23 -2.17
C GLY A 278 7.29 18.33 -1.08
N ASP A 279 6.15 18.76 -0.56
CA ASP A 279 5.45 18.09 0.53
C ASP A 279 4.48 17.04 0.00
N THR A 280 4.95 15.81 -0.19
CA THR A 280 4.06 14.67 -0.44
C THR A 280 3.61 14.04 0.87
N PRO A 281 2.32 13.63 0.98
CA PRO A 281 1.82 12.92 2.15
C PRO A 281 2.64 11.66 2.45
N VAL A 282 3.26 11.62 3.64
CA VAL A 282 3.98 10.44 4.10
C VAL A 282 3.05 9.23 4.26
N PRO A 283 3.55 7.99 4.10
CA PRO A 283 2.70 6.79 4.17
C PRO A 283 1.91 6.65 5.48
N PHE A 284 2.55 6.95 6.60
CA PHE A 284 1.97 6.95 7.95
C PHE A 284 2.91 7.65 8.94
N ASP A 285 2.39 8.01 10.12
CA ASP A 285 3.17 8.65 11.17
C ASP A 285 4.17 7.68 11.82
N VAL A 286 5.46 7.90 11.54
CA VAL A 286 6.57 7.11 12.12
C VAL A 286 6.95 7.58 13.52
N CYS A 287 6.41 8.70 13.99
CA CYS A 287 6.56 9.17 15.36
C CYS A 287 5.62 8.44 16.33
N GLU A 288 4.62 7.71 15.83
CA GLU A 288 3.69 6.94 16.66
C GLU A 288 4.48 5.97 17.57
N PRO A 289 4.41 6.10 18.92
CA PRO A 289 5.25 5.32 19.83
C PRO A 289 5.11 3.80 19.64
N ARG A 290 3.89 3.35 19.36
CA ARG A 290 3.55 1.96 19.12
C ARG A 290 4.20 1.42 17.84
N PHE A 291 4.16 2.20 16.75
CA PHE A 291 4.86 1.84 15.52
C PHE A 291 6.36 1.77 15.76
N ARG A 292 6.96 2.77 16.42
CA ARG A 292 8.40 2.78 16.73
C ARG A 292 8.82 1.55 17.51
N ALA A 293 8.07 1.17 18.54
CA ALA A 293 8.35 -0.01 19.34
C ALA A 293 8.29 -1.30 18.51
N ALA A 294 7.25 -1.46 17.67
CA ALA A 294 7.09 -2.62 16.81
C ALA A 294 8.19 -2.72 15.75
N PHE A 295 8.50 -1.61 15.07
CA PHE A 295 9.54 -1.52 14.05
C PHE A 295 10.90 -1.92 14.63
N VAL A 296 11.31 -1.30 15.75
CA VAL A 296 12.60 -1.59 16.38
C VAL A 296 12.67 -3.05 16.84
N ASN A 297 11.61 -3.54 17.49
CA ASN A 297 11.56 -4.92 17.97
C ASN A 297 11.76 -5.94 16.85
N VAL A 298 11.15 -5.70 15.68
CA VAL A 298 11.24 -6.59 14.53
C VAL A 298 12.59 -6.44 13.82
N LEU A 299 13.06 -5.22 13.62
CA LEU A 299 14.36 -4.97 12.97
C LEU A 299 15.53 -5.57 13.74
N GLU A 300 15.44 -5.65 15.07
CA GLU A 300 16.46 -6.27 15.91
C GLU A 300 16.45 -7.81 15.91
N GLN A 301 15.48 -8.46 15.26
CA GLN A 301 15.42 -9.92 15.17
C GLN A 301 16.49 -10.47 14.22
N PRO A 302 17.15 -11.60 14.55
CA PRO A 302 18.19 -12.19 13.69
C PRO A 302 17.77 -12.45 12.25
N THR A 303 16.49 -12.78 12.03
CA THR A 303 15.90 -13.02 10.71
C THR A 303 16.00 -11.81 9.77
N PHE A 304 16.08 -10.60 10.33
CA PHE A 304 16.13 -9.34 9.58
C PHE A 304 17.48 -8.65 9.66
N ASP A 305 18.53 -9.34 10.14
CA ASP A 305 19.87 -8.77 10.31
C ASP A 305 20.39 -8.13 9.00
N LEU A 306 20.14 -8.77 7.85
CA LEU A 306 20.55 -8.26 6.54
C LEU A 306 20.02 -6.85 6.22
N LEU A 307 18.89 -6.45 6.79
CA LEU A 307 18.29 -5.13 6.61
C LEU A 307 18.95 -4.04 7.49
N ARG A 308 19.83 -4.42 8.43
CA ARG A 308 20.53 -3.49 9.33
C ARG A 308 22.06 -3.66 9.37
N VAL A 309 22.62 -4.58 8.57
CA VAL A 309 24.07 -4.77 8.50
C VAL A 309 24.73 -3.51 7.95
N GLY A 310 25.76 -3.05 8.65
CA GLY A 310 26.46 -1.82 8.30
C GLY A 310 27.63 -1.95 7.34
N GLN A 311 28.14 -3.16 7.15
CA GLN A 311 29.24 -3.45 6.23
C GLN A 311 28.70 -4.37 5.15
N TYR A 312 28.74 -3.92 3.91
CA TYR A 312 28.34 -4.69 2.76
C TYR A 312 29.16 -4.23 1.56
N ASP A 313 29.40 -5.16 0.64
CA ASP A 313 30.08 -4.89 -0.62
C ASP A 313 29.04 -4.86 -1.75
N GLY A 314 29.09 -3.84 -2.60
CA GLY A 314 28.18 -3.68 -3.73
C GLY A 314 26.83 -3.05 -3.36
N PRO A 315 25.76 -3.33 -4.13
CA PRO A 315 24.48 -2.62 -4.02
C PRO A 315 23.77 -2.87 -2.68
N TRP A 316 23.06 -1.86 -2.18
CA TRP A 316 22.22 -2.05 -1.00
C TRP A 316 21.02 -2.93 -1.34
N ASN A 317 20.34 -2.68 -2.45
CA ASN A 317 19.08 -3.31 -2.81
C ASN A 317 19.27 -4.66 -3.55
N THR A 318 20.09 -5.55 -3.00
CA THR A 318 20.25 -6.92 -3.54
C THR A 318 18.93 -7.69 -3.53
N PRO A 319 18.74 -8.69 -4.42
CA PRO A 319 17.57 -9.57 -4.41
C PRO A 319 17.31 -10.23 -3.05
N GLU A 320 18.37 -10.56 -2.31
CA GLU A 320 18.24 -11.16 -0.98
C GLU A 320 17.66 -10.16 0.05
N ARG A 321 18.10 -8.90 0.04
CA ARG A 321 17.53 -7.87 0.93
C ARG A 321 16.11 -7.51 0.53
N THR A 322 15.84 -7.32 -0.75
CA THR A 322 14.50 -6.94 -1.22
C THR A 322 13.47 -8.03 -0.96
N ALA A 323 13.85 -9.31 -1.07
CA ALA A 323 13.01 -10.45 -0.69
C ALA A 323 12.66 -10.50 0.81
N ARG A 324 13.39 -9.78 1.68
CA ARG A 324 13.10 -9.69 3.12
C ARG A 324 12.13 -8.56 3.47
N LEU A 325 11.89 -7.59 2.58
CA LEU A 325 11.05 -6.42 2.86
C LEU A 325 9.60 -6.81 3.16
N GLN A 326 8.97 -7.65 2.34
CA GLN A 326 7.58 -8.07 2.58
C GLN A 326 7.45 -8.84 3.91
N PRO A 327 8.22 -9.93 4.17
CA PRO A 327 8.20 -10.58 5.48
C PRO A 327 8.46 -9.65 6.66
N PHE A 328 9.34 -8.66 6.48
CA PHE A 328 9.63 -7.64 7.49
C PHE A 328 8.38 -6.81 7.80
N TRP A 329 7.73 -6.23 6.79
CA TRP A 329 6.53 -5.42 6.99
C TRP A 329 5.38 -6.22 7.62
N HIS A 330 5.20 -7.50 7.24
CA HIS A 330 4.28 -8.40 7.92
C HIS A 330 4.60 -8.58 9.40
N ALA A 331 5.87 -8.80 9.74
CA ALA A 331 6.30 -8.96 11.12
C ALA A 331 6.10 -7.68 11.94
N VAL A 332 6.40 -6.50 11.36
CA VAL A 332 6.13 -5.19 12.00
C VAL A 332 4.63 -5.02 12.23
N LYS A 333 3.80 -5.35 11.25
CA LYS A 333 2.34 -5.28 11.36
C LYS A 333 1.83 -6.20 12.47
N ALA A 334 2.19 -7.48 12.44
CA ALA A 334 1.80 -8.43 13.48
C ALA A 334 2.23 -7.98 14.88
N ARG A 335 3.45 -7.47 15.03
CA ARG A 335 3.95 -6.97 16.31
C ARG A 335 3.21 -5.72 16.79
N TYR A 336 3.03 -4.75 15.89
CA TYR A 336 2.28 -3.53 16.18
C TYR A 336 0.91 -3.87 16.73
N LEU A 337 0.23 -4.80 16.09
CA LEU A 337 -1.14 -5.18 16.39
C LEU A 337 -1.32 -6.03 17.66
N ALA A 338 -0.32 -6.80 18.06
CA ALA A 338 -0.38 -7.66 19.25
C ALA A 338 -0.38 -6.90 20.60
N GLU A 339 -0.07 -5.59 20.60
CA GLU A 339 -0.05 -4.75 21.80
C GLU A 339 -1.41 -4.05 22.11
N VAL A 340 -2.55 -4.59 21.64
CA VAL A 340 -3.92 -4.14 22.05
C VAL A 340 -4.37 -4.86 23.31
#